data_AF-A0AAD9RVS6-F1
#
_entry.id   AF-A0AAD9RVS6-F1
#
_cell.length_a   1.000
_cell.length_b   1.000
_cell.length_c   1.000
_cell.angle_alpha   90.00
_cell.angle_beta   90.00
_cell.angle_gamma   90.00
#
_symmetry.space_group_name_H-M   'P 1'
#
loop_
_entity.id
_entity.type
_entity.pdbx_description
1 polymer ?
#
loop_
_entity_poly.entity_id
_entity_poly.type
_entity_poly.pdbx_seq_one_letter_code
_entity_poly.pdbx_strand_id
1 'polypeptide(L)'
;MKSSAFRFALLLVLVLAVAHFTAGYCPPENCVPDDQCDSPVRNVRCENGNRCCSIVKTEYRTHCNHYGGICMDNCSDKIWQRGAVDCAENQRCCVLV
;
A
#
# COMPACT_ATOMS: atom_id res chain seq x y z
N MET A 1 -34.58 20.86 21.36
CA MET A 1 -33.71 19.73 21.76
C MET A 1 -33.64 18.60 20.71
N LYS A 2 -34.75 18.16 20.09
CA LYS A 2 -34.74 17.11 19.03
C LYS A 2 -33.96 17.46 17.75
N SER A 3 -33.98 18.72 17.30
CA SER A 3 -33.33 19.15 16.05
C SER A 3 -31.79 19.07 16.10
N SER A 4 -31.17 19.48 17.22
CA SER A 4 -29.70 19.39 17.36
C SER A 4 -29.23 17.94 17.44
N ALA A 5 -29.93 17.07 18.17
CA ALA A 5 -29.58 15.65 18.27
C ALA A 5 -29.62 14.96 16.89
N PHE A 6 -30.59 15.30 16.05
CA PHE A 6 -30.69 14.79 14.68
C PHE A 6 -29.53 15.27 13.79
N ARG A 7 -29.15 16.55 13.91
CA ARG A 7 -28.00 17.12 13.19
C ARG A 7 -26.68 16.46 13.60
N PHE A 8 -26.48 16.20 14.89
CA PHE A 8 -25.30 15.49 15.40
C PHE A 8 -25.26 14.05 14.91
N ALA A 9 -26.39 13.33 14.95
CA ALA A 9 -26.47 11.97 14.43
C ALA A 9 -26.15 11.91 12.92
N LEU A 10 -26.70 12.83 12.14
CA LEU A 10 -26.42 12.94 10.70
C LEU A 10 -24.94 13.22 10.42
N LEU A 11 -24.33 14.16 11.16
CA LEU A 11 -22.90 14.46 11.08
C LEU A 11 -22.05 13.24 11.43
N LEU A 12 -22.40 12.49 12.47
CA LEU A 12 -21.69 11.28 12.86
C LEU A 12 -21.72 10.22 11.76
N VAL A 13 -22.90 10.00 11.15
CA VAL A 13 -23.07 9.08 10.03
C VAL A 13 -22.26 9.52 8.82
N LEU A 14 -22.23 10.82 8.51
CA LEU A 14 -21.41 11.37 7.42
C LEU A 14 -19.91 11.17 7.68
N VAL A 15 -19.43 11.44 8.90
CA VAL A 15 -18.02 11.24 9.27
C VAL A 15 -17.65 9.76 9.17
N LEU A 16 -18.50 8.86 9.67
CA LEU A 16 -18.29 7.41 9.55
C LEU A 16 -18.29 6.98 8.09
N ALA A 17 -19.23 7.48 7.28
CA ALA A 17 -19.28 7.17 5.85
C ALA A 17 -18.01 7.64 5.12
N VAL A 18 -17.54 8.87 5.36
CA VAL A 18 -16.30 9.39 4.76
C VAL A 18 -15.10 8.57 5.22
N ALA A 19 -14.99 8.24 6.51
CA ALA A 19 -13.92 7.39 7.04
C ALA A 19 -13.91 5.97 6.43
N HIS A 20 -15.08 5.45 6.06
CA HIS A 20 -15.17 4.18 5.33
C HIS A 20 -14.90 4.32 3.82
N PHE A 21 -15.08 5.52 3.25
CA PHE A 21 -14.96 5.79 1.82
C PHE A 21 -13.63 6.42 1.39
N THR A 22 -12.69 6.70 2.30
CA THR A 22 -11.34 7.08 1.90
C THR A 22 -10.68 5.90 1.21
N ALA A 23 -10.83 5.82 -0.11
CA ALA A 23 -10.07 4.92 -0.95
C ALA A 23 -8.60 5.31 -0.81
N GLY A 24 -7.78 4.41 -0.28
CA GLY A 24 -6.34 4.62 -0.25
C GLY A 24 -5.83 4.78 -1.68
N TYR A 25 -4.96 5.76 -1.92
CA TYR A 25 -4.27 5.88 -3.20
C TYR A 25 -3.26 4.73 -3.32
N CYS A 26 -3.30 4.01 -4.45
CA CYS A 26 -2.25 3.07 -4.80
C CYS A 26 -1.38 3.62 -5.94
N PRO A 27 -0.07 3.76 -5.72
CA PRO A 27 0.86 4.02 -6.81
C PRO A 27 0.77 2.87 -7.85
N PRO A 28 0.70 3.17 -9.16
CA PRO A 28 0.59 2.16 -10.21
C PRO A 28 1.66 1.05 -10.15
N GLU A 29 2.87 1.39 -9.71
CA GLU A 29 3.99 0.47 -9.51
C GLU A 29 3.77 -0.58 -8.41
N ASN A 30 2.80 -0.36 -7.52
CA ASN A 30 2.43 -1.27 -6.43
C ASN A 30 1.20 -2.14 -6.76
N CYS A 31 0.63 -1.97 -7.96
CA CYS A 31 -0.63 -2.60 -8.35
C CYS A 31 -0.44 -3.99 -8.95
N VAL A 32 -0.51 -5.02 -8.11
CA VAL A 32 -0.40 -6.43 -8.54
C VAL A 32 -1.77 -7.10 -8.74
N PRO A 33 -1.85 -8.18 -9.54
CA PRO A 33 -3.05 -9.01 -9.64
C PRO A 33 -3.57 -9.51 -8.29
N ASP A 34 -4.89 -9.64 -8.15
CA ASP A 34 -5.55 -10.01 -6.89
C ASP A 34 -5.08 -11.37 -6.33
N ASP A 35 -4.71 -12.32 -7.18
CA ASP A 35 -4.20 -13.64 -6.81
C ASP A 35 -2.75 -13.61 -6.28
N GLN A 36 -2.01 -12.55 -6.56
CA GLN A 36 -0.65 -12.29 -6.05
C GLN A 36 -0.65 -11.49 -4.75
N CYS A 37 -1.83 -11.08 -4.28
CA CYS A 37 -2.01 -10.30 -3.08
C CYS A 37 -2.09 -11.19 -1.84
N ASP A 38 -1.31 -10.87 -0.79
CA ASP A 38 -1.40 -11.57 0.50
C ASP A 38 -2.64 -11.11 1.27
N SER A 39 -2.95 -9.82 1.18
CA SER A 39 -4.17 -9.23 1.74
C SER A 39 -4.69 -8.12 0.83
N PRO A 40 -5.82 -8.33 0.13
CA PRO A 40 -6.40 -7.28 -0.69
C PRO A 40 -6.85 -6.13 0.20
N VAL A 41 -6.39 -4.92 -0.11
CA VAL A 41 -6.78 -3.74 0.67
C VAL A 41 -8.22 -3.39 0.31
N ARG A 42 -9.10 -3.45 1.31
CA ARG A 42 -10.49 -3.02 1.11
C ARG A 42 -10.49 -1.52 0.79
N ASN A 43 -11.24 -1.16 -0.25
CA ASN A 43 -11.42 0.21 -0.73
C ASN A 43 -10.23 0.83 -1.48
N VAL A 44 -9.17 0.07 -1.80
CA VAL A 44 -8.16 0.52 -2.76
C VAL A 44 -8.48 -0.06 -4.13
N ARG A 45 -8.46 0.79 -5.15
CA ARG A 45 -8.60 0.36 -6.53
C ARG A 45 -7.47 0.98 -7.33
N CYS A 46 -6.65 0.13 -7.92
CA CYS A 46 -5.67 0.55 -8.90
C CYS A 46 -6.37 1.03 -10.17
N GLU A 47 -5.72 1.91 -10.93
CA GLU A 47 -6.26 2.42 -12.19
C GLU A 47 -6.54 1.31 -13.21
N ASN A 48 -5.78 0.21 -13.12
CA ASN A 48 -5.94 -0.99 -13.95
C ASN A 48 -7.05 -1.95 -13.46
N GLY A 49 -7.77 -1.62 -12.38
CA GLY A 49 -8.83 -2.44 -11.82
C GLY A 49 -8.39 -3.45 -10.76
N ASN A 50 -7.09 -3.60 -10.50
CA ASN A 50 -6.57 -4.46 -9.42
C ASN A 50 -6.93 -3.90 -8.03
N ARG A 51 -7.02 -4.79 -7.03
CA ARG A 51 -7.42 -4.44 -5.65
C ARG A 51 -6.26 -4.52 -4.66
N CYS A 52 -5.09 -4.95 -5.11
CA CYS A 52 -3.93 -5.11 -4.26
C CYS A 52 -3.09 -3.84 -4.23
N CYS A 53 -2.78 -3.37 -3.02
CA CYS A 53 -1.86 -2.27 -2.79
C CYS A 53 -1.23 -2.36 -1.41
N SER A 54 -0.13 -3.09 -1.26
CA SER A 54 0.89 -2.94 -0.19
C SER A 54 1.59 -4.28 0.11
N ILE A 55 0.83 -5.38 0.20
CA ILE A 55 1.37 -6.67 0.65
C ILE A 55 1.21 -7.70 -0.45
N VAL A 56 2.26 -7.83 -1.24
CA VAL A 56 2.42 -8.89 -2.23
C VAL A 56 2.85 -10.17 -1.51
N LYS A 57 2.30 -11.33 -1.89
CA LYS A 57 2.73 -12.62 -1.34
C LYS A 57 4.21 -12.84 -1.61
N THR A 58 4.89 -13.52 -0.70
CA THR A 58 6.35 -13.65 -0.70
C THR A 58 6.90 -14.18 -2.03
N GLU A 59 6.21 -15.13 -2.67
CA GLU A 59 6.57 -15.75 -3.94
C GLU A 59 6.47 -14.82 -5.17
N TYR A 60 5.72 -13.72 -5.06
CA TYR A 60 5.55 -12.73 -6.13
C TYR A 60 6.30 -11.42 -5.85
N ARG A 61 7.06 -11.33 -4.75
CA ARG A 61 7.90 -10.15 -4.47
C ARG A 61 9.09 -10.14 -5.43
N THR A 62 9.17 -9.11 -6.26
CA THR A 62 10.23 -8.92 -7.26
C THR A 62 10.79 -7.51 -7.27
N HIS A 63 9.98 -6.52 -6.88
CA HIS A 63 10.34 -5.10 -6.85
C HIS A 63 10.72 -4.67 -5.42
N CYS A 64 11.53 -3.62 -5.29
CA CYS A 64 12.09 -3.23 -4.01
C CYS A 64 11.02 -2.76 -3.02
N ASN A 65 10.05 -2.01 -3.52
CA ASN A 65 8.83 -1.60 -2.81
C ASN A 65 8.04 -2.79 -2.23
N HIS A 66 8.01 -3.96 -2.90
CA HIS A 66 7.31 -5.16 -2.41
C HIS A 66 7.94 -5.71 -1.13
N TYR A 67 9.23 -5.40 -0.89
CA TYR A 67 9.94 -5.72 0.34
C TYR A 67 9.88 -4.59 1.37
N GLY A 68 9.17 -3.49 1.10
CA GLY A 68 9.19 -2.29 1.92
C GLY A 68 10.55 -1.58 1.91
N GLY A 69 11.35 -1.81 0.87
CA GLY A 69 12.68 -1.23 0.72
C GLY A 69 12.73 -0.01 -0.19
N ILE A 70 13.94 0.53 -0.32
CA ILE A 70 14.29 1.59 -1.26
C ILE A 70 15.57 1.22 -2.02
N CYS A 71 15.63 1.48 -3.33
CA CYS A 71 16.83 1.27 -4.11
C CYS A 71 17.87 2.35 -3.77
N MET A 72 19.06 1.93 -3.35
CA MET A 72 20.18 2.83 -3.04
C MET A 72 21.49 2.23 -3.54
N ASP A 73 22.50 3.06 -3.82
CA ASP A 73 23.84 2.57 -4.22
C ASP A 73 24.51 1.75 -3.11
N ASN A 74 24.23 2.09 -1.85
CA ASN A 74 24.70 1.34 -0.70
C ASN A 74 23.68 1.36 0.45
N CYS A 75 23.60 0.24 1.18
CA CYS A 75 22.81 0.14 2.41
C CYS A 75 23.73 0.26 3.62
N SER A 76 23.24 0.85 4.72
CA SER A 76 23.97 0.81 6.00
C SER A 76 24.10 -0.64 6.51
N ASP A 77 25.11 -0.95 7.31
CA ASP A 77 25.41 -2.31 7.82
C ASP A 77 24.23 -2.97 8.54
N LYS A 78 23.28 -2.17 9.03
CA LYS A 78 22.09 -2.62 9.77
C LYS A 78 20.86 -2.88 8.88
N ILE A 79 20.98 -2.67 7.58
CA ILE A 79 19.88 -2.74 6.62
C ILE A 79 20.02 -4.03 5.79
N TRP A 80 18.91 -4.76 5.64
CA TRP A 80 18.89 -5.98 4.83
C TRP A 80 18.91 -5.66 3.34
N GLN A 81 19.70 -6.42 2.58
CA GLN A 81 19.77 -6.30 1.13
C GLN A 81 18.89 -7.38 0.48
N ARG A 82 18.01 -6.97 -0.44
CA ARG A 82 17.20 -7.88 -1.26
C ARG A 82 17.55 -7.71 -2.74
N GLY A 83 17.47 -8.80 -3.49
CA GLY A 83 17.47 -8.72 -4.96
C GLY A 83 16.13 -8.18 -5.42
N ALA A 84 16.17 -7.10 -6.19
CA ALA A 84 14.97 -6.50 -6.78
C ALA A 84 15.25 -6.12 -8.23
N VAL A 85 14.25 -6.27 -9.10
CA VAL A 85 14.40 -6.11 -10.56
C VAL A 85 14.32 -4.65 -11.02
N ASP A 86 13.84 -3.76 -10.15
CA ASP A 86 13.61 -2.35 -10.39
C ASP A 86 14.75 -1.43 -9.92
N CYS A 87 15.76 -1.98 -9.24
CA CYS A 87 16.97 -1.24 -8.92
C CYS A 87 17.93 -1.23 -10.12
N ALA A 88 18.63 -0.12 -10.33
CA ALA A 88 19.69 -0.03 -11.34
C ALA A 88 20.82 -1.05 -11.06
N GLU A 89 21.65 -1.37 -12.07
CA GLU A 89 22.75 -2.35 -11.95
C GLU A 89 23.70 -2.08 -10.77
N ASN A 90 23.89 -0.80 -10.41
CA ASN A 90 24.76 -0.35 -9.33
C ASN A 90 24.01 -0.13 -7.99
N GLN A 91 22.71 -0.41 -7.94
CA GLN A 91 21.85 -0.21 -6.77
C GLN A 91 21.43 -1.52 -6.13
N ARG A 92 21.06 -1.44 -4.86
CA ARG A 92 20.53 -2.55 -4.07
C ARG A 92 19.24 -2.15 -3.38
N CYS A 93 18.34 -3.11 -3.20
CA CYS A 93 17.14 -2.88 -2.41
C CYS A 93 17.47 -2.95 -0.92
N CYS A 94 17.38 -1.80 -0.26
CA CYS A 94 17.67 -1.59 1.15
C CYS A 94 16.37 -1.68 1.97
N VAL A 95 16.25 -2.68 2.84
CA VAL A 95 15.05 -2.95 3.64
C VAL A 95 15.35 -2.74 5.13
N LEU A 96 14.56 -1.89 5.78
CA LEU A 96 14.58 -1.74 7.24
C LEU A 96 13.89 -2.96 7.87
N VAL A 97 14.59 -3.61 8.79
CA VAL A 97 14.09 -4.74 9.61
C VAL A 97 13.71 -4.28 11.01
#